data_AF-A0A2R4KN87-F1
#
_entry.id   AF-A0A2R4KN87-F1
#
_cell.length_a   1.000
_cell.length_b   1.000
_cell.length_c   1.000
_cell.angle_alpha   90.00
_cell.angle_beta   90.00
_cell.angle_gamma   90.00
#
_symmetry.space_group_name_H-M   'P 1'
#
loop_
_entity.id
_entity.type
_entity.pdbx_description
1 polymer ?
#
loop_
_entity_poly.entity_id
_entity_poly.type
_entity_poly.pdbx_seq_one_letter_code
_entity_poly.pdbx_strand_id
1 'polypeptide(L)'
;MRSSRGASLTPPRVYGVGVCAGRLVVHDPLTGMTHYRDQLITVGRTMLRASEVATHPVADPTALGGSGTLGVRWSPVVQRDPSPTCVPADSVHRRAARALACAGLLTVDLHEVEPLPTPDLTDIAGHLTDDGCTVSLTTEHCPAERHAEALADCVDALRICVDSAVTGRHHLGPDEREQRLRSLVSGTRATVAAGLPTQLYTRVIPPRPGNEATRWLVELADAVGAHGVTFARPHGDGTLAMPSLTDWGADTPPCGTLKPLDVPLDTVCLRADG
;
A
#
# COMPACT_ATOMS: atom_id res chain seq x y z
N MET A 1 37.68 -12.60 19.07
CA MET A 1 37.86 -11.88 17.78
C MET A 1 37.04 -12.59 16.71
N ARG A 2 36.25 -11.80 15.95
CA ARG A 2 35.32 -12.17 14.85
C ARG A 2 34.07 -12.94 15.35
N SER A 3 32.85 -12.54 15.06
CA SER A 3 32.33 -11.88 13.85
C SER A 3 31.40 -10.71 14.22
N SER A 4 31.75 -9.51 13.76
CA SER A 4 30.81 -8.42 13.58
C SER A 4 29.76 -8.86 12.55
N ARG A 5 28.59 -9.30 13.02
CA ARG A 5 27.40 -9.43 12.17
C ARG A 5 27.18 -8.06 11.55
N GLY A 6 27.28 -7.98 10.23
CA GLY A 6 27.06 -6.75 9.50
C GLY A 6 25.65 -6.27 9.82
N ALA A 7 25.52 -4.99 10.19
CA ALA A 7 24.24 -4.33 10.26
C ALA A 7 23.51 -4.63 8.95
N SER A 8 22.41 -5.39 9.02
CA SER A 8 21.54 -5.61 7.88
C SER A 8 20.89 -4.27 7.56
N LEU A 9 21.55 -3.49 6.72
CA LEU A 9 21.03 -2.23 6.23
C LEU A 9 19.84 -2.56 5.34
N THR A 10 18.63 -2.29 5.82
CA THR A 10 17.43 -2.39 5.00
C THR A 10 17.68 -1.62 3.70
N PRO A 11 17.44 -2.23 2.52
CA PRO A 11 17.69 -1.57 1.26
C PRO A 11 16.86 -0.27 1.19
N PRO A 12 17.37 0.76 0.49
CA PRO A 12 16.57 1.94 0.27
C PRO A 12 15.31 1.58 -0.53
N ARG A 13 14.23 2.31 -0.28
CA ARG A 13 12.96 2.18 -1.02
C ARG A 13 12.45 3.55 -1.44
N VAL A 14 11.45 3.57 -2.33
CA VAL A 14 10.86 4.81 -2.83
C VAL A 14 9.91 5.41 -1.79
N TYR A 15 10.01 6.72 -1.59
CA TYR A 15 9.12 7.55 -0.79
C TYR A 15 8.61 8.72 -1.63
N GLY A 16 7.41 9.19 -1.31
CA GLY A 16 6.84 10.40 -1.91
C GLY A 16 7.27 11.61 -1.12
N VAL A 17 8.05 12.50 -1.72
CA VAL A 17 8.49 13.74 -1.07
C VAL A 17 7.68 14.91 -1.61
N GLY A 18 7.18 15.77 -0.73
CA GLY A 18 6.39 16.93 -1.14
C GLY A 18 6.34 18.04 -0.12
N VAL A 19 5.64 19.11 -0.47
CA VAL A 19 5.40 20.24 0.44
C VAL A 19 3.90 20.30 0.75
N CYS A 20 3.55 20.17 2.02
CA CYS A 20 2.18 20.27 2.50
C CYS A 20 2.09 21.29 3.64
N ALA A 21 1.14 22.21 3.54
CA ALA A 21 1.01 23.35 4.46
C ALA A 21 2.34 24.12 4.67
N GLY A 22 3.14 24.27 3.60
CA GLY A 22 4.44 24.94 3.63
C GLY A 22 5.57 24.16 4.32
N ARG A 23 5.34 22.90 4.71
CA ARG A 23 6.33 22.01 5.32
C ARG A 23 6.71 20.89 4.36
N LEU A 24 8.00 20.58 4.30
CA LEU A 24 8.47 19.42 3.57
C LEU A 24 8.07 18.14 4.32
N VAL A 25 7.49 17.20 3.59
CA VAL A 25 7.01 15.93 4.10
C VAL A 25 7.53 14.78 3.26
N VAL A 26 7.65 13.62 3.88
CA VAL A 26 8.03 12.35 3.26
C VAL A 26 6.95 11.32 3.58
N HIS A 27 6.29 10.82 2.55
CA HIS A 27 5.28 9.77 2.64
C HIS A 27 5.90 8.41 2.29
N ASP A 28 5.66 7.42 3.13
CA ASP A 28 6.07 6.05 2.91
C ASP A 28 4.91 5.24 2.33
N PRO A 29 4.93 4.86 1.03
CA PRO A 29 3.84 4.12 0.41
C PRO A 29 3.64 2.73 1.04
N LEU A 30 4.66 2.18 1.70
CA LEU A 30 4.58 0.87 2.34
C LEU A 30 3.80 0.91 3.65
N THR A 31 4.10 1.87 4.52
CA THR A 31 3.46 2.00 5.85
C THR A 31 2.26 2.96 5.84
N GLY A 32 2.11 3.75 4.79
CA GLY A 32 1.16 4.88 4.69
C GLY A 32 1.45 6.01 5.68
N MET A 33 2.60 6.00 6.36
CA MET A 33 2.98 7.05 7.30
C MET A 33 3.62 8.22 6.58
N THR A 34 3.36 9.42 7.09
CA THR A 34 3.97 10.66 6.61
C THR A 34 4.83 11.25 7.72
N HIS A 35 6.04 11.68 7.39
CA HIS A 35 6.99 12.29 8.32
C HIS A 35 7.31 13.72 7.88
N TYR A 36 7.54 14.62 8.84
CA TYR A 36 8.12 15.93 8.52
C TYR A 36 9.60 15.80 8.18
N ARG A 37 10.14 16.71 7.38
CA ARG A 37 11.56 16.73 7.06
C ARG A 37 12.08 18.16 6.97
N ASP A 38 13.28 18.39 7.49
CA ASP A 38 13.89 19.74 7.53
C ASP A 38 14.95 19.94 6.44
N GLN A 39 15.47 18.86 5.86
CA GLN A 39 16.49 18.92 4.81
C GLN A 39 15.85 18.96 3.43
N LEU A 40 16.19 19.99 2.65
CA LEU A 40 15.79 20.10 1.25
C LEU A 40 16.28 18.90 0.44
N ILE A 41 15.34 18.29 -0.26
CA ILE A 41 15.57 17.19 -1.19
C ILE A 41 14.60 17.34 -2.36
N THR A 42 14.89 16.66 -3.47
CA THR A 42 14.04 16.64 -4.65
C THR A 42 12.62 16.18 -4.29
N VAL A 43 11.62 16.95 -4.74
CA VAL A 43 10.19 16.61 -4.62
C VAL A 43 9.83 15.53 -5.65
N GLY A 44 8.85 14.69 -5.30
CA GLY A 44 8.41 13.54 -6.07
C GLY A 44 8.93 12.22 -5.51
N ARG A 45 9.05 11.21 -6.37
CA ARG A 45 9.54 9.88 -6.02
C ARG A 45 11.03 9.90 -5.72
N THR A 46 11.39 9.62 -4.48
CA THR A 46 12.79 9.65 -4.03
C THR A 46 13.17 8.36 -3.30
N MET A 47 14.33 7.82 -3.65
CA MET A 47 14.91 6.64 -3.02
C MET A 47 15.59 7.02 -1.69
N LEU A 48 15.04 6.56 -0.56
CA LEU A 48 15.57 6.87 0.79
C LEU A 48 15.73 5.60 1.63
N ARG A 49 16.54 5.69 2.69
CA ARG A 49 16.64 4.61 3.67
C ARG A 49 15.55 4.74 4.72
N ALA A 50 14.93 3.61 5.07
CA ALA A 50 13.90 3.59 6.11
C ALA A 50 14.42 4.07 7.48
N SER A 51 15.68 3.74 7.81
CA SER A 51 16.32 4.21 9.04
C SER A 51 16.49 5.72 9.10
N GLU A 52 16.66 6.38 7.95
CA GLU A 52 16.74 7.84 7.88
C GLU A 52 15.37 8.47 8.14
N VAL A 53 14.34 7.98 7.44
CA VAL A 53 12.96 8.49 7.56
C VAL A 53 12.40 8.27 8.97
N ALA A 54 12.71 7.12 9.59
CA ALA A 54 12.22 6.78 10.92
C ALA A 54 12.75 7.71 12.04
N THR A 55 13.83 8.46 11.81
CA THR A 55 14.32 9.46 12.77
C THR A 55 13.48 10.74 12.79
N HIS A 56 12.65 10.94 11.77
CA HIS A 56 11.86 12.14 11.63
C HIS A 56 10.51 12.06 12.37
N PRO A 57 10.00 13.19 12.91
CA PRO A 57 8.68 13.24 13.52
C PRO A 57 7.58 12.83 12.56
N VAL A 58 6.68 11.95 13.01
CA VAL A 58 5.47 11.60 12.27
C VAL A 58 4.57 12.83 12.19
N ALA A 59 4.10 13.14 10.98
CA ALA A 59 3.17 14.22 10.74
C ALA A 59 1.75 13.79 11.14
N ASP A 60 1.07 14.64 11.91
CA ASP A 60 -0.35 14.44 12.23
C ASP A 60 -1.18 14.72 10.96
N PRO A 61 -1.99 13.75 10.47
CA PRO A 61 -2.85 13.96 9.31
C PRO A 61 -3.75 15.19 9.42
N THR A 62 -4.22 15.51 10.64
CA THR A 62 -5.08 16.68 10.89
C THR A 62 -4.30 17.99 10.79
N ALA A 63 -3.02 17.99 11.17
CA ALA A 63 -2.12 19.15 11.04
C ALA A 63 -1.62 19.36 9.61
N LEU A 64 -1.78 18.36 8.73
CA LEU A 64 -1.53 18.47 7.29
C LEU A 64 -2.72 19.13 6.55
N GLY A 65 -3.87 19.22 7.21
CA GLY A 65 -4.81 20.36 7.18
C GLY A 65 -5.17 20.99 5.83
N GLY A 66 -6.22 20.45 5.19
CA GLY A 66 -7.33 21.29 4.72
C GLY A 66 -7.41 21.71 3.25
N SER A 67 -6.34 21.65 2.45
CA SER A 67 -6.42 22.02 1.02
C SER A 67 -5.62 21.15 0.05
N GLY A 68 -4.82 20.21 0.54
CA GLY A 68 -4.01 19.31 -0.29
C GLY A 68 -4.13 17.89 0.20
N THR A 69 -4.88 17.07 -0.53
CA THR A 69 -4.92 15.62 -0.30
C THR A 69 -3.53 15.06 -0.59
N LEU A 70 -2.81 14.58 0.44
CA LEU A 70 -1.48 13.97 0.29
C LEU A 70 -1.50 12.80 -0.70
N GLY A 71 -2.60 12.06 -0.71
CA GLY A 71 -2.82 11.00 -1.65
C GLY A 71 -4.23 10.45 -1.56
N VAL A 72 -4.57 9.60 -2.50
CA VAL A 72 -5.89 8.99 -2.58
C VAL A 72 -5.78 7.48 -2.51
N ARG A 73 -6.82 6.85 -1.96
CA ARG A 73 -7.12 5.45 -2.23
C ARG A 73 -8.03 5.38 -3.45
N TRP A 74 -7.64 4.56 -4.42
CA TRP A 74 -8.41 4.32 -5.64
C TRP A 74 -8.65 2.82 -5.83
N SER A 75 -9.92 2.43 -5.92
CA SER A 75 -10.31 1.10 -6.38
C SER A 75 -10.68 1.20 -7.86
N PRO A 76 -9.83 0.78 -8.81
CA PRO A 76 -10.10 0.91 -10.24
C PRO A 76 -11.10 -0.15 -10.75
N VAL A 77 -11.61 -1.06 -9.91
CA VAL A 77 -12.59 -2.04 -10.36
C VAL A 77 -13.92 -1.37 -10.65
N VAL A 78 -14.25 -1.27 -11.93
CA VAL A 78 -15.63 -1.12 -12.40
C VAL A 78 -16.25 -2.51 -12.36
N GLN A 79 -17.49 -2.64 -11.87
CA GLN A 79 -18.22 -3.92 -11.77
C GLN A 79 -17.83 -4.91 -12.88
N ARG A 80 -17.32 -6.10 -12.49
CA ARG A 80 -16.77 -7.16 -13.35
C ARG A 80 -17.46 -7.23 -14.72
N ASP A 81 -16.88 -6.60 -15.73
CA ASP A 81 -17.21 -6.87 -17.13
C ASP A 81 -16.22 -7.93 -17.63
N PRO A 82 -16.66 -9.13 -18.08
CA PRO A 82 -15.77 -10.26 -18.35
C PRO A 82 -14.84 -10.13 -19.58
N SER A 83 -14.68 -8.94 -20.17
CA SER A 83 -13.75 -8.72 -21.30
C SER A 83 -13.59 -7.22 -21.63
N PRO A 84 -12.42 -6.73 -22.13
CA PRO A 84 -11.25 -7.46 -22.64
C PRO A 84 -9.94 -7.21 -21.89
N THR A 85 -8.96 -8.11 -22.10
CA THR A 85 -7.58 -8.14 -21.58
C THR A 85 -6.64 -7.06 -22.15
N CYS A 86 -7.18 -5.94 -22.64
CA CYS A 86 -6.41 -4.85 -23.21
C CYS A 86 -7.14 -3.53 -22.99
N VAL A 87 -6.46 -2.61 -22.30
CA VAL A 87 -6.95 -1.26 -22.07
C VAL A 87 -6.92 -0.48 -23.38
N PRO A 88 -8.06 0.00 -23.90
CA PRO A 88 -8.04 0.92 -25.02
C PRO A 88 -7.17 2.14 -24.68
N ALA A 89 -6.46 2.71 -25.66
CA ALA A 89 -5.60 3.86 -25.44
C ALA A 89 -6.32 5.09 -24.80
N ASP A 90 -7.65 5.13 -24.88
CA ASP A 90 -8.56 6.11 -24.28
C ASP A 90 -9.45 5.54 -23.15
N SER A 91 -9.00 4.49 -22.46
CA SER A 91 -9.79 3.91 -21.37
C SER A 91 -10.07 4.91 -20.26
N VAL A 92 -11.21 4.71 -19.59
CA VAL A 92 -11.61 5.48 -18.42
C VAL A 92 -10.53 5.44 -17.32
N HIS A 93 -9.86 4.30 -17.14
CA HIS A 93 -8.77 4.15 -16.17
C HIS A 93 -7.55 4.99 -16.50
N ARG A 94 -7.13 5.03 -17.77
CA ARG A 94 -5.99 5.85 -18.18
C ARG A 94 -6.28 7.33 -18.01
N ARG A 95 -7.50 7.77 -18.33
CA ARG A 95 -7.93 9.17 -18.10
C ARG A 95 -7.98 9.50 -16.60
N ALA A 96 -8.47 8.58 -15.77
CA ALA A 96 -8.48 8.75 -14.32
C ALA A 96 -7.06 8.82 -13.75
N ALA A 97 -6.15 7.93 -14.17
CA ALA A 97 -4.75 7.96 -13.76
C ALA A 97 -4.07 9.30 -14.12
N ARG A 98 -4.28 9.80 -15.33
CA ARG A 98 -3.81 11.13 -15.75
C ARG A 98 -4.42 12.26 -14.91
N ALA A 99 -5.71 12.21 -14.62
CA ALA A 99 -6.36 13.22 -13.79
C ALA A 99 -5.81 13.23 -12.35
N LEU A 100 -5.57 12.04 -11.78
CA LEU A 100 -4.95 11.88 -10.46
C LEU A 100 -3.51 12.38 -10.44
N ALA A 101 -2.74 12.10 -11.48
CA ALA A 101 -1.38 12.57 -11.61
C ALA A 101 -1.31 14.11 -11.72
N CYS A 102 -2.20 14.73 -12.49
CA CYS A 102 -2.34 16.18 -12.57
C CYS A 102 -2.82 16.83 -11.26
N ALA A 103 -3.38 16.06 -10.32
CA ALA A 103 -3.89 16.60 -9.06
C ALA A 103 -2.78 16.93 -8.03
N GLY A 104 -1.51 16.67 -8.36
CA GLY A 104 -0.37 17.01 -7.50
C GLY A 104 -0.31 16.16 -6.23
N LEU A 105 -0.83 14.93 -6.29
CA LEU A 105 -0.79 13.97 -5.19
C LEU A 105 0.65 13.49 -4.97
N LEU A 106 1.01 13.20 -3.72
CA LEU A 106 2.29 12.52 -3.43
C LEU A 106 2.18 11.01 -3.59
N THR A 107 0.98 10.46 -3.38
CA THR A 107 0.79 9.01 -3.35
C THR A 107 -0.58 8.58 -3.86
N VAL A 108 -0.66 7.38 -4.43
CA VAL A 108 -1.89 6.70 -4.79
C VAL A 108 -1.85 5.28 -4.24
N ASP A 109 -2.83 4.91 -3.43
CA ASP A 109 -3.06 3.55 -2.95
C ASP A 109 -4.11 2.86 -3.84
N LEU A 110 -3.64 1.96 -4.70
CA LEU A 110 -4.50 1.10 -5.50
C LEU A 110 -5.04 -0.01 -4.60
N HIS A 111 -6.37 -0.17 -4.55
CA HIS A 111 -7.04 -1.14 -3.70
C HIS A 111 -8.01 -2.01 -4.50
N GLU A 112 -8.32 -3.21 -4.01
CA GLU A 112 -9.32 -4.12 -4.60
C GLU A 112 -9.08 -4.49 -6.08
N VAL A 113 -7.84 -4.47 -6.55
CA VAL A 113 -7.51 -4.85 -7.93
C VAL A 113 -7.59 -6.38 -8.04
N GLU A 114 -8.58 -6.91 -8.75
CA GLU A 114 -8.68 -8.33 -9.08
C GLU A 114 -9.10 -8.55 -10.54
N PRO A 115 -8.43 -9.46 -11.29
CA PRO A 115 -7.26 -10.26 -10.92
C PRO A 115 -5.93 -9.48 -10.95
N LEU A 116 -4.88 -10.01 -10.33
CA LEU A 116 -3.53 -9.43 -10.36
C LEU A 116 -2.54 -10.31 -11.14
N PRO A 117 -1.74 -9.72 -12.04
CA PRO A 117 -1.76 -8.38 -12.61
C PRO A 117 -2.71 -8.37 -13.82
N THR A 118 -3.42 -7.27 -14.01
CA THR A 118 -3.99 -6.92 -15.31
C THR A 118 -3.01 -6.02 -16.06
N PRO A 119 -2.94 -6.07 -17.40
CA PRO A 119 -2.22 -5.07 -18.19
C PRO A 119 -2.57 -3.62 -17.77
N ASP A 120 -3.81 -3.43 -17.33
CA ASP A 120 -4.36 -2.19 -16.80
C ASP A 120 -3.60 -1.67 -15.58
N LEU A 121 -3.16 -2.55 -14.67
CA LEU A 121 -2.44 -2.14 -13.46
C LEU A 121 -1.08 -1.54 -13.81
N THR A 122 -0.33 -2.20 -14.70
CA THR A 122 0.99 -1.71 -15.13
C THR A 122 0.86 -0.36 -15.84
N ASP A 123 -0.12 -0.21 -16.73
CA ASP A 123 -0.39 1.06 -17.42
C ASP A 123 -0.79 2.18 -16.47
N ILE A 124 -1.70 1.91 -15.52
CA ILE A 124 -2.16 2.87 -14.52
C ILE A 124 -0.99 3.30 -13.63
N ALA A 125 -0.26 2.34 -13.08
CA ALA A 125 0.83 2.61 -12.16
C ALA A 125 2.00 3.31 -12.87
N GLY A 126 2.30 2.93 -14.12
CA GLY A 126 3.26 3.63 -14.98
C GLY A 126 2.93 5.11 -15.13
N HIS A 127 1.70 5.45 -15.49
CA HIS A 127 1.30 6.86 -15.62
C HIS A 127 1.41 7.66 -14.31
N LEU A 128 1.00 7.08 -13.19
CA LEU A 128 1.11 7.73 -11.89
C LEU A 128 2.58 7.93 -11.47
N THR A 129 3.40 6.92 -11.71
CA THR A 129 4.81 6.93 -11.32
C THR A 129 5.68 7.83 -12.21
N ASP A 130 5.37 7.94 -13.51
CA ASP A 130 6.02 8.86 -14.47
C ASP A 130 5.79 10.33 -14.07
N ASP A 131 4.59 10.64 -13.56
CA ASP A 131 4.23 11.98 -13.08
C ASP A 131 4.68 12.24 -11.62
N GLY A 132 5.45 11.31 -11.04
CA GLY A 132 6.13 11.51 -9.75
C GLY A 132 5.29 11.19 -8.51
N CYS A 133 4.13 10.53 -8.66
CA CYS A 133 3.39 9.97 -7.53
C CYS A 133 4.00 8.64 -7.09
N THR A 134 4.10 8.38 -5.78
CA THR A 134 4.31 7.00 -5.33
C THR A 134 3.06 6.16 -5.51
N VAL A 135 3.22 4.89 -5.85
CA VAL A 135 2.09 3.96 -6.00
C VAL A 135 2.25 2.79 -5.06
N SER A 136 1.27 2.59 -4.17
CA SER A 136 1.15 1.37 -3.37
C SER A 136 0.00 0.51 -3.85
N LEU A 137 0.12 -0.80 -3.76
CA LEU A 137 -0.97 -1.75 -4.00
C LEU A 137 -1.38 -2.43 -2.71
N THR A 138 -2.67 -2.43 -2.40
CA THR A 138 -3.24 -3.19 -1.30
C THR A 138 -4.23 -4.23 -1.84
N THR A 139 -3.98 -5.51 -1.53
CA THR A 139 -4.70 -6.65 -2.13
C THR A 139 -5.09 -7.70 -1.10
N GLU A 140 -6.25 -8.35 -1.28
CA GLU A 140 -6.66 -9.52 -0.50
C GLU A 140 -6.03 -10.84 -0.98
N HIS A 141 -5.36 -10.78 -2.14
CA HIS A 141 -4.79 -11.94 -2.79
C HIS A 141 -3.31 -11.72 -3.07
N CYS A 142 -2.49 -12.70 -2.71
CA CYS A 142 -1.10 -12.70 -3.15
C CYS A 142 -1.03 -12.84 -4.66
N PRO A 143 -0.14 -12.07 -5.32
CA PRO A 143 0.17 -12.35 -6.71
C PRO A 143 0.74 -13.77 -6.83
N ALA A 144 0.43 -14.43 -7.93
CA ALA A 144 1.16 -15.65 -8.29
C ALA A 144 2.65 -15.31 -8.45
N GLU A 145 3.53 -16.24 -8.12
CA GLU A 145 5.00 -16.03 -8.14
C GLU A 145 5.48 -15.43 -9.47
N ARG A 146 4.93 -15.91 -10.59
CA ARG A 146 5.21 -15.43 -11.96
C ARG A 146 4.90 -13.95 -12.22
N HIS A 147 4.20 -13.28 -11.31
CA HIS A 147 3.79 -11.88 -11.46
C HIS A 147 4.51 -10.95 -10.48
N ALA A 148 5.37 -11.48 -9.61
CA ALA A 148 6.08 -10.69 -8.60
C ALA A 148 6.99 -9.63 -9.23
N GLU A 149 7.75 -9.98 -10.27
CA GLU A 149 8.65 -9.06 -10.98
C GLU A 149 7.87 -7.95 -11.68
N ALA A 150 6.80 -8.31 -12.40
CA ALA A 150 5.95 -7.33 -13.08
C ALA A 150 5.30 -6.31 -12.13
N LEU A 151 5.02 -6.72 -10.88
CA LEU A 151 4.55 -5.80 -9.85
C LEU A 151 5.68 -4.94 -9.29
N ALA A 152 6.87 -5.53 -9.06
CA ALA A 152 8.05 -4.80 -8.60
C ALA A 152 8.47 -3.67 -9.56
N ASP A 153 8.21 -3.85 -10.86
CA ASP A 153 8.51 -2.86 -11.90
C ASP A 153 7.49 -1.71 -11.95
N CYS A 154 6.27 -1.90 -11.45
CA CYS A 154 5.18 -0.94 -11.65
C CYS A 154 4.69 -0.25 -10.37
N VAL A 155 4.87 -0.84 -9.19
CA VAL A 155 4.47 -0.24 -7.91
C VAL A 155 5.65 -0.09 -6.96
N ASP A 156 5.58 0.91 -6.08
CA ASP A 156 6.63 1.21 -5.11
C ASP A 156 6.50 0.40 -3.80
N ALA A 157 5.31 -0.12 -3.51
CA ALA A 157 5.03 -0.92 -2.32
C ALA A 157 3.81 -1.85 -2.46
N LEU A 158 3.84 -2.97 -1.74
CA LEU A 158 2.75 -3.95 -1.67
C LEU A 158 2.30 -4.20 -0.23
N ARG A 159 0.98 -4.20 -0.01
CA ARG A 159 0.32 -4.57 1.24
C ARG A 159 -0.65 -5.72 0.99
N ILE A 160 -0.48 -6.81 1.73
CA ILE A 160 -1.26 -8.03 1.52
C ILE A 160 -2.19 -8.23 2.71
N CYS A 161 -3.50 -8.16 2.48
CA CYS A 161 -4.52 -8.35 3.51
C CYS A 161 -4.55 -9.81 3.97
N VAL A 162 -4.25 -10.05 5.24
CA VAL A 162 -4.20 -11.41 5.82
C VAL A 162 -5.50 -11.83 6.52
N ASP A 163 -6.51 -10.95 6.59
CA ASP A 163 -7.73 -11.17 7.36
C ASP A 163 -8.41 -12.51 7.04
N SER A 164 -8.49 -12.87 5.76
CA SER A 164 -9.13 -14.12 5.32
C SER A 164 -8.35 -15.38 5.65
N ALA A 165 -7.01 -15.30 5.70
CA ALA A 165 -6.16 -16.43 6.06
C ALA A 165 -6.07 -16.64 7.59
N VAL A 166 -6.27 -15.57 8.38
CA VAL A 166 -5.86 -15.53 9.79
C VAL A 166 -7.03 -15.37 10.75
N THR A 167 -8.05 -14.57 10.38
CA THR A 167 -9.02 -14.06 11.37
C THR A 167 -10.35 -14.81 11.37
N GLY A 168 -10.48 -15.87 10.56
CA GLY A 168 -11.70 -16.69 10.48
C GLY A 168 -12.95 -15.91 10.01
N ARG A 169 -12.80 -14.64 9.60
CA ARG A 169 -13.91 -13.76 9.18
C ARG A 169 -14.62 -14.23 7.92
N HIS A 170 -13.99 -15.12 7.16
CA HIS A 170 -14.61 -15.79 6.03
C HIS A 170 -14.86 -17.25 6.42
N HIS A 171 -16.04 -17.78 6.08
CA HIS A 171 -16.44 -19.18 6.29
C HIS A 171 -15.66 -20.15 5.37
N LEU A 172 -14.33 -20.03 5.34
CA LEU A 172 -13.45 -20.93 4.62
C LEU A 172 -13.36 -22.24 5.38
N GLY A 173 -13.44 -23.35 4.63
CA GLY A 173 -13.12 -24.67 5.15
C GLY A 173 -11.65 -24.76 5.60
N PRO A 174 -11.29 -25.75 6.45
CA PRO A 174 -9.90 -25.96 6.88
C PRO A 174 -8.89 -26.05 5.72
N ASP A 175 -9.21 -26.82 4.68
CA ASP A 175 -8.34 -27.03 3.52
C ASP A 175 -8.16 -25.75 2.69
N GLU A 176 -9.22 -24.96 2.53
CA GLU A 176 -9.17 -23.68 1.82
C GLU A 176 -8.31 -22.66 2.57
N ARG A 177 -8.40 -22.65 3.91
CA ARG A 177 -7.57 -21.79 4.75
C ARG A 177 -6.10 -22.16 4.65
N GLU A 178 -5.78 -23.45 4.71
CA GLU A 178 -4.41 -23.94 4.53
C GLU A 178 -3.88 -23.56 3.15
N GLN A 179 -4.67 -23.77 2.10
CA GLN A 179 -4.28 -23.39 0.74
C GLN A 179 -4.04 -21.87 0.62
N ARG A 180 -4.92 -21.04 1.20
CA ARG A 180 -4.71 -19.58 1.23
C ARG A 180 -3.44 -19.20 1.98
N LEU A 181 -3.14 -19.84 3.11
CA LEU A 181 -1.92 -19.58 3.87
C LEU A 181 -0.67 -19.99 3.07
N ARG A 182 -0.70 -21.13 2.36
CA ARG A 182 0.39 -21.55 1.46
C ARG A 182 0.62 -20.52 0.35
N SER A 183 -0.44 -20.09 -0.32
CA SER A 183 -0.37 -19.06 -1.34
C SER A 183 0.14 -17.72 -0.79
N LEU A 184 -0.29 -17.35 0.43
CA LEU A 184 0.19 -16.15 1.12
C LEU A 184 1.71 -16.19 1.32
N VAL A 185 2.21 -17.30 1.87
CA VAL A 185 3.63 -17.49 2.15
C VAL A 185 4.48 -17.50 0.87
N SER A 186 4.09 -18.29 -0.14
CA SER A 186 4.83 -18.39 -1.40
C SER A 186 4.80 -17.07 -2.17
N GLY A 187 3.63 -16.45 -2.33
CA GLY A 187 3.49 -15.18 -3.05
C GLY A 187 4.24 -14.03 -2.38
N THR A 188 4.19 -13.92 -1.04
CA THR A 188 4.94 -12.88 -0.30
C THR A 188 6.44 -13.06 -0.45
N ARG A 189 6.94 -14.30 -0.38
CA ARG A 189 8.37 -14.57 -0.60
C ARG A 189 8.80 -14.20 -2.02
N ALA A 190 7.97 -14.47 -3.02
CA ALA A 190 8.26 -14.12 -4.41
C ALA A 190 8.34 -12.59 -4.60
N THR A 191 7.42 -11.81 -4.02
CA THR A 191 7.46 -10.34 -4.14
C THR A 191 8.66 -9.74 -3.42
N VAL A 192 9.00 -10.27 -2.23
CA VAL A 192 10.22 -9.87 -1.50
C VAL A 192 11.47 -10.23 -2.31
N ALA A 193 11.54 -11.42 -2.91
CA ALA A 193 12.66 -11.85 -3.73
C ALA A 193 12.82 -11.00 -5.00
N ALA A 194 11.71 -10.50 -5.56
CA ALA A 194 11.69 -9.55 -6.67
C ALA A 194 12.09 -8.11 -6.25
N GLY A 195 12.34 -7.87 -4.96
CA GLY A 195 12.76 -6.57 -4.44
C GLY A 195 11.62 -5.59 -4.15
N LEU A 196 10.35 -6.01 -4.27
CA LEU A 196 9.20 -5.16 -3.97
C LEU A 196 9.00 -5.03 -2.45
N PRO A 197 9.09 -3.82 -1.86
CA PRO A 197 8.80 -3.61 -0.45
C PRO A 197 7.39 -4.13 -0.13
N THR A 198 7.31 -5.16 0.70
CA THR A 198 6.06 -5.88 0.98
C THR A 198 5.77 -5.90 2.48
N GLN A 199 4.52 -5.66 2.86
CA GLN A 199 4.01 -5.78 4.24
C GLN A 199 2.78 -6.67 4.30
N LEU A 200 2.63 -7.35 5.44
CA LEU A 200 1.35 -7.96 5.80
C LEU A 200 0.45 -6.88 6.37
N TYR A 201 -0.81 -6.87 5.96
CA TYR A 201 -1.80 -5.88 6.39
C TYR A 201 -3.01 -6.57 6.99
N THR A 202 -3.55 -6.03 8.08
CA THR A 202 -4.80 -6.52 8.66
C THR A 202 -5.74 -5.37 8.98
N ARG A 203 -7.03 -5.55 8.67
CA ARG A 203 -8.10 -4.62 9.07
C ARG A 203 -8.62 -4.90 10.47
N VAL A 204 -8.13 -5.97 11.11
CA VAL A 204 -8.52 -6.34 12.45
C VAL A 204 -7.65 -5.57 13.43
N ILE A 205 -8.32 -4.85 14.35
CA ILE A 205 -7.69 -4.12 15.45
C ILE A 205 -6.66 -5.04 16.10
N PRO A 206 -5.40 -4.63 16.26
CA PRO A 206 -4.44 -5.45 16.97
C PRO A 206 -4.99 -5.65 18.38
N PRO A 207 -5.22 -6.90 18.82
CA PRO A 207 -5.51 -7.14 20.23
C PRO A 207 -4.36 -6.62 21.10
N ARG A 208 -4.65 -6.37 22.38
CA ARG A 208 -3.73 -5.76 23.35
C ARG A 208 -2.29 -6.31 23.25
N PRO A 209 -1.25 -5.50 23.54
CA PRO A 209 0.13 -5.96 23.58
C PRO A 209 0.28 -7.32 24.29
N GLY A 210 0.96 -8.27 23.65
CA GLY A 210 1.13 -9.64 24.17
C GLY A 210 0.14 -10.69 23.64
N ASN A 211 -0.75 -10.34 22.71
CA ASN A 211 -1.64 -11.31 22.08
C ASN A 211 -0.91 -12.25 21.11
N GLU A 212 -1.23 -13.54 21.18
CA GLU A 212 -0.64 -14.60 20.35
C GLU A 212 -0.85 -14.40 18.85
N ALA A 213 -1.99 -13.85 18.40
CA ALA A 213 -2.26 -13.58 16.99
C ALA A 213 -1.38 -12.44 16.46
N THR A 214 -1.17 -11.38 17.25
CA THR A 214 -0.23 -10.30 16.90
C THR A 214 1.19 -10.83 16.81
N ARG A 215 1.60 -11.65 17.80
CA ARG A 215 2.91 -12.30 17.79
C ARG A 215 3.10 -13.20 16.58
N TRP A 216 2.12 -14.05 16.30
CA TRP A 216 2.14 -14.96 15.16
C TRP A 216 2.21 -14.22 13.82
N LEU A 217 1.51 -13.08 13.67
CA LEU A 217 1.61 -12.25 12.47
C LEU A 217 2.99 -11.63 12.29
N VAL A 218 3.61 -11.18 13.38
CA VAL A 218 4.98 -10.64 13.38
C VAL A 218 5.99 -11.75 13.01
N GLU A 219 5.85 -12.93 13.62
CA GLU A 219 6.67 -14.11 13.30
C GLU A 219 6.48 -14.57 11.85
N LEU A 220 5.24 -14.52 11.33
CA LEU A 220 4.94 -14.82 9.93
C LEU A 220 5.61 -13.80 9.00
N ALA A 221 5.49 -12.51 9.28
CA ALA A 221 6.12 -11.45 8.49
C ALA A 221 7.64 -11.66 8.41
N ASP A 222 8.28 -12.01 9.53
CA ASP A 222 9.70 -12.31 9.58
C ASP A 222 10.04 -13.56 8.75
N ALA A 223 9.28 -14.65 8.93
CA ALA A 223 9.50 -15.92 8.23
C ALA A 223 9.32 -15.86 6.70
N VAL A 224 8.59 -14.85 6.19
CA VAL A 224 8.40 -14.61 4.75
C VAL A 224 9.28 -13.47 4.22
N GLY A 225 10.04 -12.79 5.09
CA GLY A 225 10.89 -11.66 4.70
C GLY A 225 10.13 -10.37 4.41
N ALA A 226 8.87 -10.25 4.87
CA ALA A 226 8.13 -9.00 4.76
C ALA A 226 8.76 -7.92 5.65
N HIS A 227 8.53 -6.64 5.32
CA HIS A 227 9.09 -5.51 6.04
C HIS A 227 8.40 -5.25 7.40
N GLY A 228 7.26 -5.89 7.64
CA GLY A 228 6.48 -5.70 8.85
C GLY A 228 5.02 -6.08 8.69
N VAL A 229 4.27 -5.73 9.74
CA VAL A 229 2.82 -5.90 9.81
C VAL A 229 2.19 -4.55 10.06
N THR A 230 1.20 -4.21 9.25
CA THR A 230 0.39 -3.01 9.41
C THR A 230 -0.99 -3.37 9.90
N PHE A 231 -1.41 -2.71 10.96
CA PHE A 231 -2.73 -2.84 11.55
C PHE A 231 -3.55 -1.58 11.26
N ALA A 232 -4.69 -1.76 10.58
CA ALA A 232 -5.59 -0.64 10.35
C ALA A 232 -6.18 -0.18 11.69
N ARG A 233 -6.05 1.12 12.00
CA ARG A 233 -6.80 1.69 13.13
C ARG A 233 -8.27 1.84 12.73
N PRO A 234 -9.22 1.42 13.57
CA PRO A 234 -10.59 1.86 13.42
C PRO A 234 -10.61 3.38 13.66
N HIS A 235 -11.25 4.13 12.76
CA HIS A 235 -11.62 5.51 13.09
C HIS A 235 -12.58 5.47 14.28
N GLY A 236 -12.30 6.29 15.30
CA GLY A 236 -13.27 6.59 16.34
C GLY A 236 -14.50 7.20 15.67
N ASP A 237 -15.67 6.67 16.01
CA ASP A 237 -17.00 6.97 15.47
C ASP A 237 -17.30 6.41 14.06
N GLY A 238 -17.65 5.11 14.06
CA GLY A 238 -18.81 4.60 13.33
C GLY A 238 -18.80 4.71 11.80
N THR A 239 -18.60 3.56 11.16
CA THR A 239 -18.87 3.33 9.73
C THR A 239 -17.81 3.94 8.80
N LEU A 240 -17.24 3.10 7.93
CA LEU A 240 -16.75 3.58 6.64
C LEU A 240 -17.99 4.13 5.91
N ALA A 241 -18.32 5.41 6.10
CA ALA A 241 -19.23 6.07 5.18
C ALA A 241 -18.54 6.07 3.81
N MET A 242 -18.99 5.17 2.94
CA MET A 242 -18.90 5.41 1.51
C MET A 242 -19.74 6.68 1.27
N PRO A 243 -19.20 7.75 0.67
CA PRO A 243 -20.07 8.79 0.15
C PRO A 243 -21.10 8.12 -0.77
N SER A 244 -22.37 8.50 -0.58
CA SER A 244 -23.47 8.01 -1.40
C SER A 244 -23.17 8.30 -2.87
N LEU A 245 -23.44 7.32 -3.74
CA LEU A 245 -23.31 7.45 -5.21
C LEU A 245 -24.12 8.61 -5.81
N THR A 246 -24.98 9.28 -5.03
CA THR A 246 -25.88 10.35 -5.49
C THR A 246 -25.22 11.71 -5.68
N ASP A 247 -23.96 11.92 -5.30
CA ASP A 247 -23.27 13.21 -5.47
C ASP A 247 -22.45 13.31 -6.77
N TRP A 248 -22.46 12.29 -7.62
CA TRP A 248 -21.82 12.32 -8.93
C TRP A 248 -22.88 12.50 -10.02
N GLY A 249 -22.78 13.62 -10.76
CA GLY A 249 -23.64 13.91 -11.91
C GLY A 249 -23.71 12.73 -12.88
N ALA A 250 -24.92 12.46 -13.38
CA ALA A 250 -25.36 11.21 -14.01
C ALA A 250 -24.66 10.77 -15.32
N ASP A 251 -23.58 11.43 -15.76
CA ASP A 251 -23.00 11.22 -17.10
C ASP A 251 -21.51 10.81 -17.10
N THR A 252 -20.93 10.39 -15.97
CA THR A 252 -19.56 9.84 -15.94
C THR A 252 -19.60 8.34 -15.67
N PRO A 253 -19.08 7.47 -16.57
CA PRO A 253 -18.99 6.04 -16.29
C PRO A 253 -18.15 5.84 -15.02
N PRO A 254 -18.56 4.95 -14.08
CA PRO A 254 -17.90 4.82 -12.79
C PRO A 254 -16.47 4.33 -13.00
N CYS A 255 -15.48 5.21 -12.80
CA CYS A 255 -14.05 4.91 -12.89
C CYS A 255 -13.50 4.19 -11.65
N GLY A 256 -14.40 3.60 -10.85
CA GLY A 256 -14.10 3.08 -9.53
C GLY A 256 -14.49 4.02 -8.39
N THR A 257 -13.97 3.77 -7.18
CA THR A 257 -14.22 4.62 -6.00
C THR A 257 -12.94 5.33 -5.56
N LEU A 258 -13.06 6.63 -5.26
CA LEU A 258 -11.96 7.47 -4.77
C LEU A 258 -12.25 7.94 -3.35
N LYS A 259 -11.24 7.88 -2.49
CA LYS A 259 -11.29 8.43 -1.12
C LYS A 259 -9.96 9.11 -0.77
N PRO A 260 -9.97 10.19 0.01
CA PRO A 260 -8.74 10.71 0.62
C PRO A 260 -8.04 9.61 1.41
N LEU A 261 -6.70 9.59 1.39
CA LEU A 261 -5.90 8.66 2.18
C LEU A 261 -5.83 9.12 3.65
N ASP A 262 -6.96 9.05 4.36
CA ASP A 262 -7.05 9.42 5.78
C ASP A 262 -6.85 8.19 6.67
N VAL A 263 -5.68 7.55 6.63
CA VAL A 263 -5.44 6.38 7.49
C VAL A 263 -4.19 6.54 8.34
N PRO A 264 -4.32 6.91 9.63
CA PRO A 264 -3.28 6.64 10.60
C PRO A 264 -3.15 5.11 10.74
N LEU A 265 -2.06 4.56 10.21
CA LEU A 265 -1.75 3.14 10.27
C LEU A 265 -0.86 2.85 11.47
N ASP A 266 -1.24 1.87 12.29
CA ASP A 266 -0.34 1.32 13.32
C ASP A 266 0.55 0.28 12.65
N THR A 267 1.77 0.68 12.35
CA THR A 267 2.72 -0.21 11.68
C THR A 267 3.74 -0.74 12.67
N VAL A 268 3.82 -2.07 12.78
CA VAL A 268 4.94 -2.77 13.43
C VAL A 268 5.95 -3.12 12.35
N CYS A 269 6.94 -2.24 12.18
CA CYS A 269 8.11 -2.56 11.37
C CYS A 269 8.91 -3.64 12.08
N LEU A 270 9.32 -4.67 11.33
CA LEU A 270 10.32 -5.59 11.84
C LEU A 270 11.62 -4.82 11.96
N ARG A 271 12.11 -4.69 13.19
CA ARG A 271 13.40 -4.10 13.48
C ARG A 271 14.47 -4.87 12.71
N ALA A 272 15.20 -4.19 11.84
CA ALA A 272 16.52 -4.62 11.42
C ALA A 272 17.52 -4.37 12.56
N ASP A 273 17.27 -4.91 13.75
CA ASP A 273 18.15 -4.68 14.91
C ASP A 273 19.06 -5.89 15.14
N GLY A 274 20.37 -5.64 15.09
CA GLY A 274 21.38 -6.41 15.83
C GLY A 274 22.52 -6.99 15.02
#